data_AF-A0A4W3H0T9-F1
#
_entry.id   AF-A0A4W3H0T9-F1
#
_cell.length_a   1.000
_cell.length_b   1.000
_cell.length_c   1.000
_cell.angle_alpha   90.00
_cell.angle_beta   90.00
_cell.angle_gamma   90.00
#
_symmetry.space_group_name_H-M   'P 1'
#
loop_
_entity.id
_entity.type
_entity.pdbx_description
1 polymer ?
#
loop_
_entity_poly.entity_id
_entity_poly.type
_entity_poly.pdbx_seq_one_letter_code
_entity_poly.pdbx_strand_id
1 'polypeptide(L)'
;PRLGIESGSSRLRGDTPLTWWIGRTNEKQTYWGGATPGSQECGCGLDGSCLDPQRGCNCDADRDQWANDTGLLSYKDHLPVTQFVFGDLNRTDSEAAYRLGPLRCYGDSKRCPFLSACASFSS
;
A
#
# COMPACT_ATOMS: atom_id res chain seq x y z
N PRO A 1 -3.59 -6.73 -5.55
CA PRO A 1 -2.14 -7.01 -5.47
C PRO A 1 -1.75 -7.00 -3.99
N ARG A 2 -0.91 -7.93 -3.53
CA ARG A 2 -0.45 -7.94 -2.14
C ARG A 2 0.75 -7.00 -2.04
N LEU A 3 0.64 -5.98 -1.21
CA LEU A 3 1.72 -5.04 -0.95
C LEU A 3 2.29 -5.34 0.43
N GLY A 4 3.60 -5.57 0.47
CA GLY A 4 4.39 -5.58 1.70
C GLY A 4 5.34 -4.40 1.68
N ILE A 5 5.37 -3.64 2.77
CA ILE A 5 6.37 -2.60 3.02
C ILE A 5 7.12 -2.97 4.27
N GLU A 6 8.44 -2.86 4.19
CA GLU A 6 9.34 -3.08 5.30
C GLU A 6 10.16 -1.80 5.45
N SER A 7 10.15 -1.19 6.63
CA SER A 7 11.02 -0.04 6.91
C SER A 7 11.74 -0.20 8.23
N GLY A 8 12.98 0.31 8.24
CA GLY A 8 13.73 0.65 9.43
C GLY A 8 13.60 2.15 9.64
N SER A 9 12.93 2.56 10.73
CA SER A 9 12.91 3.93 11.22
C SER A 9 12.36 4.99 10.22
N SER A 10 11.05 4.98 9.94
CA SER A 10 10.36 6.09 9.24
C SER A 10 9.57 6.95 10.22
N ARG A 11 9.97 8.22 10.40
CA ARG A 11 9.35 9.14 11.36
C ARG A 11 8.40 10.09 10.66
N LEU A 12 7.10 10.03 10.92
CA LEU A 12 6.15 11.06 10.46
C LEU A 12 6.64 12.47 10.88
N ARG A 13 6.87 13.37 9.91
CA ARG A 13 7.12 14.79 10.20
C ARG A 13 5.77 15.51 10.25
N GLY A 14 5.31 15.85 11.46
CA GLY A 14 4.14 16.70 11.69
C GLY A 14 2.88 16.23 10.96
N ASP A 15 2.40 15.03 11.31
CA ASP A 15 1.19 14.38 10.77
C ASP A 15 1.09 14.27 9.24
N THR A 16 2.21 14.49 8.53
CA THR A 16 2.24 14.41 7.07
C THR A 16 2.76 13.04 6.65
N PRO A 17 2.00 12.28 5.82
CA PRO A 17 2.43 10.98 5.34
C PRO A 17 3.62 11.14 4.38
N LEU A 18 4.76 10.57 4.79
CA LEU A 18 6.03 10.62 4.07
C LEU A 18 6.12 9.59 2.96
N THR A 19 5.42 8.47 3.12
CA THR A 19 5.38 7.40 2.14
C THR A 19 3.96 7.27 1.60
N TRP A 20 3.83 7.12 0.30
CA TRP A 20 2.56 6.90 -0.37
C TRP A 20 2.77 6.13 -1.67
N TRP A 21 1.66 5.68 -2.27
CA TRP A 21 1.68 5.08 -3.59
C TRP A 21 0.75 5.82 -4.54
N ILE A 22 1.00 5.63 -5.83
CA ILE A 22 0.21 6.24 -6.90
C ILE A 22 -0.34 5.11 -7.78
N GLY A 23 -1.59 5.28 -8.14
CA GLY A 23 -2.35 4.32 -8.94
C GLY A 23 -2.70 4.83 -10.34
N ARG A 24 -3.69 4.21 -10.96
CA ARG A 24 -4.16 4.56 -12.31
C ARG A 24 -4.70 6.00 -12.43
N THR A 25 -5.23 6.55 -11.34
CA THR A 25 -5.84 7.88 -11.32
C THR A 25 -4.81 8.98 -11.11
N ASN A 26 -3.53 8.62 -10.92
CA ASN A 26 -2.45 9.52 -10.58
C ASN A 26 -2.67 10.30 -9.26
N GLU A 27 -3.58 9.83 -8.42
CA GLU A 27 -3.85 10.39 -7.10
C GLU A 27 -2.91 9.78 -6.05
N LYS A 28 -2.53 10.59 -5.06
CA LYS A 28 -1.75 10.15 -3.90
C LYS A 28 -2.63 9.29 -2.99
N GLN A 29 -2.23 8.04 -2.81
CA GLN A 29 -2.89 7.09 -1.92
C GLN A 29 -2.03 6.84 -0.68
N THR A 30 -2.56 7.20 0.49
CA THR A 30 -1.86 7.13 1.78
C THR A 30 -2.29 5.97 2.66
N TYR A 31 -3.34 5.24 2.25
CA TYR A 31 -3.75 4.00 2.91
C TYR A 31 -2.94 2.83 2.34
N TRP A 32 -2.74 1.80 3.16
CA TRP A 32 -1.98 0.62 2.78
C TRP A 32 -2.85 -0.64 2.73
N GLY A 33 -2.23 -1.78 2.41
CA GLY A 33 -2.94 -3.05 2.28
C GLY A 33 -3.76 -3.38 3.52
N GLY A 34 -5.04 -3.74 3.34
CA GLY A 34 -5.97 -4.00 4.44
C GLY A 34 -6.67 -2.76 5.03
N ALA A 35 -6.18 -1.55 4.74
CA ALA A 35 -6.79 -0.31 5.21
C ALA A 35 -7.84 0.28 4.25
N THR A 36 -8.59 1.28 4.71
CA THR A 36 -9.61 2.00 3.94
C THR A 36 -9.02 3.28 3.32
N PRO A 37 -9.45 3.68 2.10
CA PRO A 37 -9.01 4.92 1.49
C PRO A 37 -9.25 6.12 2.38
N GLY A 38 -8.23 6.96 2.52
CA GLY A 38 -8.27 8.14 3.37
C GLY A 38 -7.95 7.91 4.84
N SER A 39 -7.81 6.66 5.32
CA SER A 39 -7.46 6.40 6.73
C SER A 39 -6.03 6.82 7.09
N GLN A 40 -5.11 6.78 6.11
CA GLN A 40 -3.67 6.93 6.33
C GLN A 40 -3.08 5.84 7.24
N GLU A 41 -3.73 4.67 7.28
CA GLU A 41 -3.34 3.55 8.12
C GLU A 41 -2.98 2.31 7.31
N CYS A 42 -2.44 1.32 8.00
CA CYS A 42 -2.22 -0.04 7.54
C CYS A 42 -3.30 -0.96 8.09
N GLY A 43 -3.37 -2.22 7.61
CA GLY A 43 -4.32 -3.20 8.15
C GLY A 43 -4.23 -3.35 9.68
N CYS A 44 -3.02 -3.33 10.25
CA CYS A 44 -2.86 -3.44 11.71
C CYS A 44 -3.45 -2.25 12.47
N GLY A 45 -3.51 -1.05 11.87
CA GLY A 45 -4.06 0.14 12.50
C GLY A 45 -5.56 0.02 12.67
N LEU A 46 -6.25 -0.42 11.61
CA LEU A 46 -7.69 -0.72 11.66
C LEU A 46 -8.01 -1.88 12.62
N ASP A 47 -7.16 -2.90 12.66
CA ASP A 47 -7.33 -4.08 13.50
C ASP A 47 -6.90 -3.83 14.97
N GLY A 48 -6.28 -2.69 15.28
CA GLY A 48 -5.70 -2.41 16.60
C GLY A 48 -4.59 -3.38 17.00
N SER A 49 -3.89 -3.97 16.03
CA SER A 49 -2.90 -5.04 16.21
C SER A 49 -1.46 -4.60 15.89
N CYS A 50 -1.23 -3.31 15.65
CA CYS A 50 0.13 -2.81 15.42
C CYS A 50 1.03 -2.99 16.65
N LEU A 51 2.33 -3.11 16.42
CA LEU A 51 3.37 -3.23 17.44
C LEU A 51 3.42 -2.04 18.41
N ASP A 52 2.98 -0.87 17.93
CA ASP A 52 2.77 0.33 18.72
C ASP A 52 1.31 0.79 18.54
N PRO A 53 0.47 0.70 19.59
CA PRO A 53 -0.93 1.12 19.53
C PRO A 53 -1.12 2.62 19.25
N GLN A 54 -0.08 3.44 19.35
CA GLN A 54 -0.12 4.87 19.03
C GLN A 54 0.13 5.15 17.54
N ARG A 55 0.37 4.12 16.71
CA ARG A 55 0.72 4.24 15.30
C ARG A 55 -0.28 3.49 14.43
N GLY A 56 -0.62 4.09 13.28
CA GLY A 56 -1.51 3.48 12.29
C GLY A 56 -0.86 2.37 11.44
N CYS A 57 0.47 2.29 11.47
CA CYS A 57 1.29 1.30 10.75
C CYS A 57 2.48 0.88 11.61
N ASN A 58 2.97 -0.36 11.43
CA ASN A 58 4.16 -0.82 12.13
C ASN A 58 5.42 -0.06 11.71
N CYS A 59 5.52 0.28 10.42
CA CYS A 59 6.60 1.06 9.83
C CYS A 59 6.74 2.47 10.44
N ASP A 60 5.68 3.02 11.04
CA ASP A 60 5.68 4.35 11.66
C ASP A 60 6.15 4.34 13.13
N ALA A 61 6.47 3.16 13.68
CA ALA A 61 6.86 3.01 15.08
C ALA A 61 8.27 3.54 15.43
N ASP A 62 9.04 4.06 14.46
CA ASP A 62 10.38 4.67 14.61
C ASP A 62 11.30 3.85 15.54
N ARG A 63 11.32 2.53 15.34
CA ARG A 63 12.17 1.59 16.09
C ARG A 63 13.40 1.21 15.28
N ASP A 64 14.50 0.88 15.96
CA ASP A 64 15.74 0.36 15.37
C ASP A 64 15.62 -1.09 14.84
N GLN A 65 14.40 -1.61 14.76
CA GLN A 65 14.09 -2.95 14.28
C GLN A 65 13.21 -2.84 13.04
N TRP A 66 13.46 -3.72 12.06
CA TRP A 66 12.62 -3.83 10.87
C TRP A 66 11.17 -4.11 11.25
N ALA A 67 10.27 -3.24 10.80
CA ALA A 67 8.84 -3.43 10.87
C ALA A 67 8.29 -3.80 9.49
N ASN A 68 7.20 -4.56 9.46
CA ASN A 68 6.54 -4.96 8.23
C ASN A 68 5.04 -4.64 8.31
N ASP A 69 4.55 -3.98 7.27
CA ASP A 69 3.13 -3.84 6.99
C ASP A 69 2.81 -4.60 5.71
N THR A 70 1.97 -5.63 5.83
CA THR A 70 1.56 -6.44 4.69
C THR A 70 0.05 -6.47 4.57
N GLY A 71 -0.47 -6.26 3.37
CA GLY A 71 -1.90 -6.43 3.11
C GLY A 71 -2.27 -6.44 1.63
N LEU A 72 -3.56 -6.57 1.35
CA LEU A 72 -4.09 -6.57 0.00
C LEU A 72 -4.63 -5.18 -0.34
N LEU A 73 -4.20 -4.63 -1.47
CA LEU A 73 -4.89 -3.49 -2.10
C LEU A 73 -6.07 -4.04 -2.89
N SER A 74 -7.29 -3.72 -2.44
CA SER A 74 -8.56 -4.27 -2.93
C SER A 74 -9.43 -3.25 -3.68
N TYR A 75 -9.16 -1.96 -3.54
CA TYR A 75 -9.93 -0.88 -4.19
C TYR A 75 -9.57 -0.78 -5.67
N LYS A 76 -10.43 -1.33 -6.51
CA LYS A 76 -10.21 -1.48 -7.97
C LYS A 76 -9.98 -0.15 -8.68
N ASP A 77 -10.67 0.90 -8.25
CA ASP A 77 -10.63 2.21 -8.91
C ASP A 77 -9.26 2.88 -8.80
N HIS A 78 -8.48 2.53 -7.78
CA HIS A 78 -7.12 3.04 -7.59
C HIS A 78 -6.03 2.16 -8.22
N LEU A 79 -6.36 0.94 -8.66
CA LEU A 79 -5.38 -0.01 -9.22
C LEU A 79 -5.28 0.07 -10.74
N PRO A 80 -4.16 -0.33 -11.38
CA PRO A 80 -2.91 -0.84 -10.80
C PRO A 80 -2.12 0.23 -10.04
N VAL A 81 -1.24 -0.23 -9.14
CA VAL A 81 -0.17 0.61 -8.58
C VAL A 81 0.86 0.85 -9.67
N THR A 82 1.24 2.11 -9.87
CA THR A 82 2.21 2.53 -10.89
C THR A 82 3.50 3.05 -10.28
N GLN A 83 3.46 3.60 -9.07
CA GLN A 83 4.62 4.17 -8.40
C GLN A 83 4.51 4.06 -6.88
N PHE A 84 5.67 3.92 -6.23
CA PHE A 84 5.84 4.16 -4.80
C PHE A 84 6.73 5.37 -4.58
N VAL A 85 6.38 6.18 -3.59
CA VAL A 85 7.20 7.30 -3.14
C VAL A 85 7.52 7.07 -1.68
N PHE A 86 8.81 6.95 -1.37
CA PHE A 86 9.32 6.79 -0.01
C PHE A 86 9.98 8.10 0.42
N GLY A 87 9.45 8.68 1.49
CA GLY A 87 10.02 9.87 2.12
C GLY A 87 11.01 9.50 3.22
N ASP A 88 11.78 10.50 3.66
CA ASP A 88 12.66 10.44 4.85
C ASP A 88 13.83 9.44 4.79
N LEU A 89 14.21 8.97 3.59
CA LEU A 89 15.39 8.13 3.36
C LEU A 89 16.75 8.87 3.47
N ASN A 90 16.75 10.16 3.80
CA ASN A 90 17.98 10.98 3.85
C ASN A 90 18.57 11.10 5.28
N ARG A 91 17.99 10.39 6.25
CA ARG A 91 18.53 10.31 7.62
C ARG A 91 19.45 9.08 7.72
N THR A 92 20.54 9.21 8.48
CA THR A 92 21.42 8.08 8.80
C THR A 92 20.58 6.92 9.36
N ASP A 93 20.82 5.71 8.88
CA ASP A 93 20.14 4.47 9.31
C ASP A 93 18.64 4.37 8.94
N SER A 94 18.15 5.20 8.00
CA SER A 94 16.78 5.07 7.46
C SER A 94 16.76 4.24 6.19
N GLU A 95 16.10 3.08 6.25
CA GLU A 95 16.03 2.11 5.16
C GLU A 95 14.57 1.72 4.88
N ALA A 96 14.24 1.53 3.60
CA ALA A 96 12.93 1.04 3.20
C ALA A 96 13.06 0.01 2.07
N ALA A 97 12.29 -1.05 2.19
CA ALA A 97 12.12 -2.08 1.18
C ALA A 97 10.62 -2.27 0.91
N TYR A 98 10.29 -2.67 -0.31
CA TYR A 98 8.91 -2.93 -0.68
C TYR A 98 8.79 -4.14 -1.60
N ARG A 99 7.65 -4.80 -1.51
CA ARG A 99 7.30 -5.93 -2.37
C ARG A 99 5.86 -5.78 -2.84
N LEU A 100 5.71 -5.59 -4.16
CA LEU A 100 4.41 -5.56 -4.81
C LEU A 100 4.17 -6.88 -5.55
N GLY A 101 3.15 -7.63 -5.11
CA GLY A 101 2.68 -8.82 -5.81
C GLY A 101 1.85 -8.47 -7.06
N PRO A 102 1.63 -9.45 -7.96
CA PRO A 102 0.92 -9.20 -9.21
C PRO A 102 -0.51 -8.70 -8.97
N LEU A 103 -0.98 -7.85 -9.89
CA LEU A 103 -2.40 -7.50 -9.96
C LEU A 103 -3.20 -8.74 -10.38
N ARG A 104 -4.15 -9.16 -9.53
CA ARG A 104 -5.07 -10.26 -9.84
C ARG A 104 -6.41 -9.67 -10.25
N CYS A 105 -6.80 -9.92 -11.49
CA CYS A 105 -8.10 -9.53 -12.02
C CYS A 105 -9.01 -10.76 -12.04
N TYR A 106 -10.24 -10.60 -11.53
CA TYR A 106 -11.28 -11.61 -11.64
C TYR A 106 -12.41 -11.02 -12.47
N GLY A 107 -12.74 -11.68 -13.58
CA GLY A 107 -13.90 -11.31 -14.39
C GLY A 107 -15.20 -11.83 -13.77
N ASP A 108 -16.30 -11.12 -13.99
CA ASP A 108 -17.62 -11.61 -13.59
C ASP A 108 -18.02 -12.78 -14.49
N SER A 109 -17.98 -14.01 -13.95
CA SER A 109 -18.35 -15.24 -14.66
C SER A 109 -19.83 -15.30 -15.11
N LYS A 110 -20.65 -14.29 -14.74
CA LYS A 110 -22.07 -14.18 -15.11
C LYS A 110 -22.35 -13.20 -16.26
N ARG A 111 -21.34 -12.57 -16.84
CA ARG A 111 -21.48 -11.60 -17.93
C ARG A 111 -20.64 -11.94 -19.16
N CYS A 112 -20.59 -13.23 -19.51
CA CYS A 112 -20.07 -13.64 -20.81
C CYS A 112 -21.15 -14.35 -21.66
N PRO A 113 -22.16 -13.62 -22.20
CA PRO A 113 -23.02 -14.16 -23.25
C PRO A 113 -22.38 -14.03 -24.65
N PHE A 114 -21.31 -13.25 -24.83
CA PHE A 114 -20.63 -13.10 -26.12
C PHE A 114 -19.11 -13.05 -25.96
N LEU A 115 -18.44 -13.99 -26.61
CA LEU A 115 -17.00 -14.29 -26.64
C LEU A 115 -16.07 -13.17 -27.15
N SER A 116 -16.44 -11.89 -27.11
CA SER A 116 -15.65 -10.81 -27.75
C SER A 116 -14.96 -9.82 -26.79
N ALA A 117 -15.14 -9.89 -25.47
CA ALA A 117 -14.64 -8.83 -24.57
C ALA A 117 -13.24 -9.07 -23.96
N CYS A 118 -12.61 -10.24 -24.19
CA CYS A 118 -11.27 -10.52 -23.62
C CYS A 118 -10.09 -10.17 -24.55
N ALA A 119 -10.31 -9.41 -25.62
CA ALA A 119 -9.27 -9.11 -26.62
C ALA A 119 -8.76 -7.66 -26.62
N SER A 120 -8.75 -6.96 -25.47
CA SER A 120 -8.15 -5.61 -25.43
C SER A 120 -7.42 -5.35 -24.12
N PHE A 121 -6.30 -6.05 -23.95
CA PHE A 121 -5.06 -5.50 -23.40
C PHE A 121 -3.92 -6.25 -24.10
N SER A 122 -3.68 -5.91 -25.36
CA SER A 122 -2.40 -6.23 -26.00
C SER A 122 -1.40 -5.15 -25.59
N SER A 123 -0.21 -5.59 -25.19
CA SER A 123 1.01 -4.77 -25.11
C SER A 123 1.27 -4.00 -26.40
#